data_AF-A0A1F6CL40-F1
#
_entry.id   AF-A0A1F6CL40-F1
#
_cell.length_a   1.000
_cell.length_b   1.000
_cell.length_c   1.000
_cell.angle_alpha   90.00
_cell.angle_beta   90.00
_cell.angle_gamma   90.00
#
_symmetry.space_group_name_H-M   'P 1'
#
loop_
_entity.id
_entity.type
_entity.pdbx_description
1 polymer ?
#
loop_
_entity_poly.entity_id
_entity_poly.type
_entity_poly.pdbx_seq_one_letter_code
_entity_poly.pdbx_strand_id
1 'polypeptide(L)'
;MTPGVETPAFQTDVGRVGMAICFDLNFRDVAEGLSRNGAEIVFFPSMYRGGLSLSILAFEFSFWMVSATPRENSAVVNPLGQWLAQSFMYCPIISRRINLDSAVLHIDYNHRQYDAMKAEYGDQIQLDIIAPEAVFMLTCDHPTKTVHDIIREFNLELRTDYFARANRVREAALRGGVSVSAAAS
;
A
#
# COMPACT_ATOMS: atom_id res chain seq x y z
N MET A 1 4.17 -26.11 -18.91
CA MET A 1 4.08 -24.78 -18.28
C MET A 1 5.08 -24.75 -17.16
N THR A 2 5.89 -23.70 -17.05
CA THR A 2 6.92 -23.55 -16.01
C THR A 2 6.70 -22.23 -15.30
N PRO A 3 6.65 -22.21 -13.96
CA PRO A 3 6.49 -20.95 -13.21
C PRO A 3 7.71 -20.05 -13.38
N GLY A 4 7.49 -18.74 -13.30
CA GLY A 4 8.57 -17.77 -13.13
C GLY A 4 9.22 -17.90 -11.76
N VAL A 5 10.42 -17.32 -11.61
CA VAL A 5 11.20 -17.36 -10.35
C VAL A 5 11.49 -15.97 -9.79
N GLU A 6 10.96 -14.93 -10.43
CA GLU A 6 11.20 -13.52 -10.10
C GLU A 6 9.87 -12.76 -10.03
N THR A 7 9.91 -11.62 -9.33
CA THR A 7 8.78 -10.70 -9.15
C THR A 7 9.17 -9.29 -9.61
N PRO A 8 9.51 -9.08 -10.90
CA PRO A 8 10.08 -7.82 -11.34
C PRO A 8 9.09 -6.66 -11.23
N ALA A 9 9.62 -5.48 -10.94
CA ALA A 9 8.90 -4.21 -11.02
C ALA A 9 9.65 -3.27 -11.97
N PHE A 10 8.96 -2.80 -13.00
CA PHE A 10 9.54 -2.07 -14.12
C PHE A 10 9.36 -0.56 -13.94
N GLN A 11 10.43 0.21 -14.08
CA GLN A 11 10.29 1.66 -14.16
C GLN A 11 9.63 2.04 -15.49
N THR A 12 8.55 2.80 -15.42
CA THR A 12 7.83 3.33 -16.58
C THR A 12 7.71 4.85 -16.48
N ASP A 13 7.06 5.47 -17.48
CA ASP A 13 6.70 6.88 -17.51
C ASP A 13 5.60 7.25 -16.50
N VAL A 14 4.79 6.27 -16.07
CA VAL A 14 3.71 6.48 -15.09
C VAL A 14 4.11 6.13 -13.65
N GLY A 15 5.24 5.43 -13.45
CA GLY A 15 5.74 4.98 -12.14
C GLY A 15 6.35 3.58 -12.20
N ARG A 16 6.62 2.96 -11.05
CA ARG A 16 7.16 1.61 -10.97
C ARG A 16 6.04 0.56 -10.96
N VAL A 17 5.97 -0.21 -12.03
CA VAL A 17 4.88 -1.14 -12.32
C VAL A 17 5.28 -2.58 -12.00
N GLY A 18 4.54 -3.21 -11.10
CA GLY A 18 4.55 -4.65 -10.85
C GLY A 18 3.48 -5.40 -11.65
N MET A 19 3.70 -6.69 -11.86
CA MET A 19 2.75 -7.58 -12.54
C MET A 19 2.51 -8.83 -11.69
N ALA A 20 1.24 -9.22 -11.55
CA ALA A 20 0.84 -10.50 -10.97
C ALA A 20 -0.25 -11.11 -11.86
N ILE A 21 -0.21 -12.41 -12.14
CA ILE A 21 -1.14 -13.05 -13.09
C ILE A 21 -2.01 -14.07 -12.36
N CYS A 22 -3.32 -13.83 -12.38
CA CYS A 22 -4.35 -14.76 -11.95
C CYS A 22 -4.10 -15.46 -10.60
N PHE A 23 -3.49 -16.64 -10.62
CA PHE A 23 -3.29 -17.45 -9.42
C PHE A 23 -2.24 -16.86 -8.46
N ASP A 24 -1.35 -15.99 -8.97
CA ASP A 24 -0.33 -15.26 -8.20
C ASP A 24 -0.89 -14.50 -6.99
N LEU A 25 -2.16 -14.05 -7.07
CA LEU A 25 -2.82 -13.31 -5.97
C LEU A 25 -2.95 -14.14 -4.67
N ASN A 26 -2.76 -15.46 -4.73
CA ASN A 26 -2.83 -16.34 -3.56
C ASN A 26 -1.47 -16.54 -2.88
N PHE A 27 -0.39 -16.00 -3.45
CA PHE A 27 0.98 -16.23 -3.02
C PHE A 27 1.57 -14.95 -2.45
N ARG A 28 1.67 -14.89 -1.11
CA ARG A 28 2.15 -13.70 -0.39
C ARG A 28 3.59 -13.32 -0.76
N ASP A 29 4.44 -14.30 -1.01
CA ASP A 29 5.83 -14.12 -1.43
C ASP A 29 5.94 -13.40 -2.79
N VAL A 30 4.95 -13.55 -3.68
CA VAL A 30 4.85 -12.74 -4.91
C VAL A 30 4.67 -11.26 -4.57
N ALA A 31 3.70 -10.94 -3.71
CA ALA A 31 3.43 -9.57 -3.29
C ALA A 31 4.60 -8.94 -2.50
N GLU A 32 5.23 -9.71 -1.60
CA GLU A 32 6.46 -9.32 -0.90
C GLU A 32 7.60 -9.05 -1.88
N GLY A 33 7.77 -9.89 -2.89
CA GLY A 33 8.75 -9.71 -3.96
C GLY A 33 8.53 -8.42 -4.76
N LEU A 34 7.29 -8.16 -5.19
CA LEU A 34 6.91 -6.92 -5.88
C LEU A 34 7.16 -5.69 -5.00
N SER A 35 6.85 -5.78 -3.71
CA SER A 35 7.03 -4.69 -2.73
C SER A 35 8.50 -4.39 -2.52
N ARG A 36 9.33 -5.43 -2.33
CA ARG A 36 10.79 -5.29 -2.23
C ARG A 36 11.40 -4.68 -3.49
N ASN A 37 10.83 -4.95 -4.66
CA ASN A 37 11.25 -4.37 -5.92
C ASN A 37 10.65 -2.97 -6.17
N GLY A 38 9.91 -2.42 -5.20
CA GLY A 38 9.43 -1.04 -5.19
C GLY A 38 8.17 -0.79 -6.02
N ALA A 39 7.39 -1.81 -6.36
CA ALA A 39 6.16 -1.61 -7.13
C ALA A 39 5.25 -0.60 -6.43
N GLU A 40 4.85 0.44 -7.14
CA GLU A 40 3.89 1.46 -6.69
C GLU A 40 2.47 1.07 -7.11
N ILE A 41 2.39 0.41 -8.27
CA ILE A 41 1.16 -0.11 -8.86
C ILE A 41 1.38 -1.53 -9.35
N VAL A 42 0.38 -2.40 -9.15
CA VAL A 42 0.37 -3.78 -9.63
C VAL A 42 -0.80 -3.97 -10.60
N PHE A 43 -0.49 -4.40 -11.83
CA PHE A 43 -1.52 -4.85 -12.76
C PHE A 43 -1.74 -6.36 -12.64
N PHE A 44 -3.01 -6.74 -12.56
CA PHE A 44 -3.48 -8.08 -12.31
C PHE A 44 -4.44 -8.56 -13.41
N PRO A 45 -3.93 -8.98 -14.59
CA PRO A 45 -4.73 -9.67 -15.59
C PRO A 45 -5.09 -11.07 -15.12
N SER A 46 -6.37 -11.43 -15.19
CA SER A 46 -6.84 -12.63 -14.49
C SER A 46 -8.15 -13.20 -15.03
N MET A 47 -8.31 -14.52 -14.94
CA MET A 47 -9.62 -15.19 -15.03
C MET A 47 -10.30 -15.32 -13.64
N TYR A 48 -9.52 -15.13 -12.58
CA TYR A 48 -9.93 -15.10 -11.19
C TYR A 48 -10.27 -13.66 -10.77
N ARG A 49 -11.46 -13.44 -10.20
CA ARG A 49 -11.98 -12.10 -9.86
C ARG A 49 -11.19 -11.37 -8.76
N GLY A 50 -10.40 -12.07 -7.95
CA GLY A 50 -9.58 -11.48 -6.89
C GLY A 50 -10.35 -11.06 -5.64
N GLY A 51 -11.49 -10.38 -5.77
CA GLY A 51 -12.37 -10.02 -4.65
C GLY A 51 -11.60 -9.37 -3.47
N LEU A 52 -11.89 -9.82 -2.25
CA LEU A 52 -11.25 -9.31 -1.02
C LEU A 52 -9.71 -9.35 -1.06
N SER A 53 -9.11 -10.33 -1.74
CA SER A 53 -7.65 -10.46 -1.84
C SER A 53 -7.01 -9.26 -2.52
N LEU A 54 -7.70 -8.58 -3.46
CA LEU A 54 -7.21 -7.34 -4.06
C LEU A 54 -7.04 -6.26 -2.99
N SER A 55 -8.04 -6.08 -2.13
CA SER A 55 -8.00 -5.13 -1.01
C SER A 55 -6.93 -5.49 0.02
N ILE A 56 -6.82 -6.77 0.38
CA ILE A 56 -5.83 -7.22 1.37
C ILE A 56 -4.42 -6.94 0.87
N LEU A 57 -4.07 -7.32 -0.35
CA LEU A 57 -2.71 -7.11 -0.85
C LEU A 57 -2.42 -5.64 -1.15
N ALA A 58 -3.39 -4.89 -1.68
CA ALA A 58 -3.24 -3.44 -1.86
C ALA A 58 -2.97 -2.74 -0.53
N PHE A 59 -3.76 -3.06 0.50
CA PHE A 59 -3.58 -2.53 1.84
C PHE A 59 -2.24 -2.98 2.44
N GLU A 60 -1.95 -4.27 2.48
CA GLU A 60 -0.78 -4.82 3.18
C GLU A 60 0.56 -4.33 2.59
N PHE A 61 0.63 -4.17 1.27
CA PHE A 61 1.86 -3.79 0.58
C PHE A 61 1.87 -2.34 0.07
N SER A 62 0.83 -1.55 0.37
CA SER A 62 0.67 -0.16 -0.08
C SER A 62 0.67 0.00 -1.60
N PHE A 63 0.15 -0.98 -2.33
CA PHE A 63 0.07 -0.91 -3.80
C PHE A 63 -1.22 -0.23 -4.25
N TRP A 64 -1.12 0.51 -5.34
CA TRP A 64 -2.25 0.62 -6.24
C TRP A 64 -2.47 -0.73 -6.94
N MET A 65 -3.70 -1.25 -6.94
CA MET A 65 -4.00 -2.54 -7.58
C MET A 65 -5.01 -2.34 -8.70
N VAL A 66 -4.67 -2.79 -9.91
CA VAL A 66 -5.52 -2.68 -11.10
C VAL A 66 -5.74 -4.07 -11.68
N SER A 67 -6.95 -4.60 -11.53
CA SER A 67 -7.31 -5.91 -12.08
C SER A 67 -8.04 -5.80 -13.41
N ALA A 68 -7.79 -6.77 -14.28
CA ALA A 68 -8.48 -6.93 -15.55
C ALA A 68 -9.00 -8.36 -15.68
N THR A 69 -10.32 -8.52 -15.67
CA THR A 69 -11.00 -9.81 -15.83
C THR A 69 -11.95 -9.80 -17.02
N PRO A 70 -12.26 -10.96 -17.63
CA PRO A 70 -13.22 -11.01 -18.71
C PRO A 70 -14.61 -10.57 -18.25
N ARG A 71 -15.27 -9.76 -19.08
CA ARG A 71 -16.66 -9.26 -18.95
C ARG A 71 -16.92 -8.32 -17.78
N GLU A 72 -16.64 -8.72 -16.54
CA GLU A 72 -16.95 -7.95 -15.33
C GLU A 72 -15.97 -8.26 -14.19
N ASN A 73 -16.02 -7.46 -13.12
CA ASN A 73 -15.19 -7.52 -11.91
C ASN A 73 -13.73 -7.06 -12.05
N SER A 74 -13.37 -6.39 -13.14
CA SER A 74 -12.15 -5.57 -13.18
C SER A 74 -12.28 -4.46 -12.15
N ALA A 75 -11.19 -4.07 -11.51
CA ALA A 75 -11.23 -3.12 -10.39
C ALA A 75 -9.98 -2.27 -10.29
N VAL A 76 -10.14 -1.06 -9.76
CA VAL A 76 -9.04 -0.20 -9.29
C VAL A 76 -9.19 -0.07 -7.78
N VAL A 77 -8.16 -0.47 -7.04
CA VAL A 77 -8.10 -0.43 -5.57
C VAL A 77 -6.90 0.41 -5.14
N ASN A 78 -7.09 1.29 -4.18
CA ASN A 78 -6.03 2.17 -3.67
C ASN A 78 -5.15 1.47 -2.61
N PRO A 79 -4.00 2.06 -2.23
CA PRO A 79 -3.13 1.57 -1.15
C PRO A 79 -3.77 1.44 0.24
N LEU A 80 -4.98 1.97 0.44
CA LEU A 80 -5.78 1.79 1.66
C LEU A 80 -6.75 0.60 1.56
N GLY A 81 -6.70 -0.18 0.47
CA GLY A 81 -7.58 -1.33 0.23
C GLY A 81 -8.98 -0.96 -0.24
N GLN A 82 -9.25 0.31 -0.55
CA GLN A 82 -10.56 0.82 -0.94
C GLN A 82 -10.78 0.72 -2.45
N TRP A 83 -11.97 0.26 -2.84
CA TRP A 83 -12.36 0.12 -4.24
C TRP A 83 -12.77 1.48 -4.82
N LEU A 84 -12.08 1.93 -5.86
CA LEU A 84 -12.33 3.22 -6.52
C LEU A 84 -13.17 3.09 -7.80
N ALA A 85 -13.08 1.94 -8.46
CA ALA A 85 -13.84 1.62 -9.65
C ALA A 85 -13.99 0.10 -9.78
N GLN A 86 -15.11 -0.34 -10.35
CA GLN A 86 -15.38 -1.74 -10.63
C GLN A 86 -16.18 -1.87 -11.93
N SER A 87 -15.79 -2.81 -12.80
CA SER A 87 -16.55 -3.14 -13.99
C SER A 87 -17.67 -4.12 -13.68
N PHE A 88 -18.79 -3.98 -14.38
CA PHE A 88 -19.94 -4.86 -14.31
C PHE A 88 -20.36 -5.24 -15.73
N MET A 89 -21.21 -6.25 -15.89
CA MET A 89 -21.64 -6.73 -17.21
C MET A 89 -22.14 -5.63 -18.16
N TYR A 90 -22.81 -4.61 -17.64
CA TYR A 90 -23.35 -3.47 -18.41
C TYR A 90 -22.39 -2.27 -18.52
N CYS A 91 -21.25 -2.29 -17.81
CA CYS A 91 -20.17 -1.32 -17.90
C CYS A 91 -18.82 -2.06 -17.81
N PRO A 92 -18.44 -2.82 -18.85
CA PRO A 92 -17.32 -3.76 -18.80
C PRO A 92 -15.94 -3.06 -18.77
N ILE A 93 -15.89 -1.78 -19.11
CA ILE A 93 -14.67 -0.96 -19.14
C ILE A 93 -14.77 0.08 -18.03
N ILE A 94 -13.71 0.16 -17.22
CA ILE A 94 -13.53 1.20 -16.21
C ILE A 94 -12.38 2.12 -16.59
N SER A 95 -12.49 3.39 -16.21
CA SER A 95 -11.43 4.38 -16.35
C SER A 95 -11.35 5.19 -15.06
N ARG A 96 -10.13 5.41 -14.56
CA ARG A 96 -9.87 6.15 -13.32
C ARG A 96 -8.54 6.88 -13.44
N ARG A 97 -8.52 8.16 -13.10
CA ARG A 97 -7.27 8.89 -12.84
C ARG A 97 -6.82 8.56 -11.41
N ILE A 98 -5.56 8.17 -11.27
CA ILE A 98 -4.90 7.90 -9.99
C ILE A 98 -3.61 8.72 -9.92
N ASN A 99 -3.12 8.97 -8.71
CA ASN A 99 -1.85 9.65 -8.46
C ASN A 99 -0.94 8.68 -7.71
N LEU A 100 0.20 8.32 -8.32
CA LEU A 100 1.17 7.42 -7.70
C LEU A 100 2.13 8.14 -6.75
N ASP A 101 2.21 9.48 -6.82
CA ASP A 101 2.97 10.30 -5.88
C ASP A 101 2.24 10.37 -4.52
N SER A 102 2.23 9.23 -3.85
CA SER A 102 1.48 8.96 -2.64
C SER A 102 2.23 7.99 -1.75
N ALA A 103 1.98 8.05 -0.45
CA ALA A 103 2.57 7.15 0.53
C ALA A 103 1.57 6.82 1.63
N VAL A 104 1.67 5.62 2.19
CA VAL A 104 0.87 5.19 3.34
C VAL A 104 1.69 5.32 4.62
N LEU A 105 1.12 6.02 5.60
CA LEU A 105 1.73 6.33 6.88
C LEU A 105 0.83 5.86 8.03
N HIS A 106 1.43 5.55 9.16
CA HIS A 106 0.67 5.29 10.39
C HIS A 106 0.24 6.62 11.03
N ILE A 107 -0.95 6.68 11.65
CA ILE A 107 -1.51 7.91 12.23
C ILE A 107 -0.71 8.37 13.45
N ASP A 108 -0.28 7.43 14.29
CA ASP A 108 0.49 7.73 15.51
C ASP A 108 1.75 8.55 15.18
N TYR A 109 2.04 9.56 16.02
CA TYR A 109 3.03 10.63 15.82
C TYR A 109 2.80 11.56 14.61
N ASN A 110 2.49 11.02 13.43
CA ASN A 110 2.35 11.78 12.18
C ASN A 110 1.16 12.75 12.20
N HIS A 111 0.06 12.41 12.87
CA HIS A 111 -1.13 13.27 12.96
C HIS A 111 -0.87 14.66 13.54
N ARG A 112 0.20 14.80 14.33
CA ARG A 112 0.61 16.09 14.90
C ARG A 112 1.02 17.11 13.84
N GLN A 113 1.37 16.64 12.64
CA GLN A 113 1.80 17.49 11.52
C GLN A 113 0.66 17.85 10.56
N TYR A 114 -0.56 17.33 10.75
CA TYR A 114 -1.65 17.56 9.79
C TYR A 114 -1.97 19.05 9.60
N ASP A 115 -2.09 19.80 10.69
CA ASP A 115 -2.40 21.23 10.63
C ASP A 115 -1.27 22.02 9.95
N ALA A 116 -0.01 21.69 10.25
CA ALA A 116 1.16 22.34 9.66
C ALA A 116 1.27 22.04 8.16
N MET A 117 1.09 20.77 7.76
CA MET A 117 1.07 20.38 6.35
C MET A 117 -0.08 21.06 5.60
N LYS A 118 -1.28 21.12 6.19
CA LYS A 118 -2.43 21.79 5.56
C LYS A 118 -2.29 23.30 5.50
N ALA A 119 -1.64 23.93 6.47
CA ALA A 119 -1.32 25.35 6.42
C ALA A 119 -0.33 25.70 5.30
N GLU A 120 0.68 24.85 5.08
CA GLU A 120 1.72 25.09 4.06
C GLU A 120 1.26 24.70 2.64
N TYR A 121 0.63 23.53 2.47
CA TYR A 121 0.33 22.95 1.15
C TYR A 121 -1.14 23.04 0.74
N GLY A 122 -2.06 23.23 1.68
CA GLY A 122 -3.48 23.38 1.39
C GLY A 122 -4.08 22.22 0.59
N ASP A 123 -4.50 22.53 -0.64
CA ASP A 123 -5.13 21.63 -1.61
C ASP A 123 -4.13 20.86 -2.49
N GLN A 124 -2.84 21.21 -2.43
CA GLN A 124 -1.76 20.52 -3.16
C GLN A 124 -1.39 19.18 -2.52
N ILE A 125 -1.96 18.87 -1.37
CA ILE A 125 -1.89 17.54 -0.74
C ILE A 125 -3.27 17.04 -0.37
N GLN A 126 -3.44 15.73 -0.44
CA GLN A 126 -4.62 15.03 0.06
C GLN A 126 -4.23 14.07 1.20
N LEU A 127 -5.07 14.04 2.24
CA LEU A 127 -4.95 13.13 3.38
C LEU A 127 -6.19 12.24 3.40
N ASP A 128 -6.07 11.01 2.95
CA ASP A 128 -7.13 10.01 3.01
C ASP A 128 -6.93 9.14 4.27
N ILE A 129 -7.80 9.29 5.26
CA ILE A 129 -7.63 8.68 6.59
C ILE A 129 -8.59 7.50 6.74
N ILE A 130 -8.05 6.35 7.16
CA ILE A 130 -8.84 5.20 7.63
C ILE A 130 -8.50 4.93 9.10
N ALA A 131 -9.25 5.61 9.97
CA ALA A 131 -9.01 5.62 11.41
C ALA A 131 -9.06 4.22 12.08
N PRO A 132 -9.96 3.29 11.69
CA PRO A 132 -9.99 1.95 12.29
C PRO A 132 -8.68 1.17 12.11
N GLU A 133 -8.01 1.33 10.97
CA GLU A 133 -6.72 0.71 10.64
C GLU A 133 -5.52 1.55 11.12
N ALA A 134 -5.76 2.70 11.75
CA ALA A 134 -4.76 3.63 12.23
C ALA A 134 -3.75 4.10 11.15
N VAL A 135 -4.17 4.20 9.90
CA VAL A 135 -3.31 4.67 8.79
C VAL A 135 -3.98 5.78 7.97
N PHE A 136 -3.16 6.52 7.24
CA PHE A 136 -3.61 7.46 6.21
C PHE A 136 -2.71 7.37 4.98
N MET A 137 -3.26 7.76 3.83
CA MET A 137 -2.51 7.97 2.60
C MET A 137 -2.32 9.48 2.41
N LEU A 138 -1.06 9.89 2.28
CA LEU A 138 -0.70 11.25 1.84
C LEU A 138 -0.47 11.18 0.33
N THR A 139 -1.19 12.02 -0.42
CA THR A 139 -1.01 12.18 -1.88
C THR A 139 -0.53 13.61 -2.14
N CYS A 140 0.41 13.77 -3.06
CA CYS A 140 1.01 15.05 -3.42
C CYS A 140 0.67 15.42 -4.88
N ASP A 141 0.09 16.59 -5.09
CA ASP A 141 -0.18 17.20 -6.39
C ASP A 141 0.67 18.47 -6.61
N HIS A 142 1.70 18.70 -5.77
CA HIS A 142 2.57 19.86 -5.87
C HIS A 142 3.37 19.84 -7.20
N PRO A 143 3.48 20.96 -7.94
CA PRO A 143 4.07 20.97 -9.28
C PRO A 143 5.58 20.63 -9.33
N THR A 144 6.28 20.77 -8.20
CA THR A 144 7.75 20.57 -8.12
C THR A 144 8.23 19.74 -6.93
N LYS A 145 7.33 19.30 -6.05
CA LYS A 145 7.68 18.51 -4.85
C LYS A 145 6.94 17.19 -4.93
N THR A 146 7.59 16.16 -4.42
CA THR A 146 7.02 14.81 -4.30
C THR A 146 6.47 14.58 -2.90
N VAL A 147 5.67 13.52 -2.73
CA VAL A 147 5.25 13.05 -1.40
C VAL A 147 6.46 12.80 -0.49
N HIS A 148 7.58 12.35 -1.05
CA HIS A 148 8.81 12.10 -0.30
C HIS A 148 9.52 13.37 0.16
N ASP A 149 9.36 14.49 -0.57
CA ASP A 149 9.86 15.79 -0.10
C ASP A 149 9.08 16.25 1.14
N ILE A 150 7.76 16.09 1.11
CA ILE A 150 6.88 16.45 2.23
C ILE A 150 7.16 15.55 3.45
N ILE A 151 7.31 14.24 3.23
CA ILE A 151 7.70 13.29 4.30
C ILE A 151 9.00 13.74 4.98
N ARG A 152 10.02 14.14 4.22
CA ARG A 152 11.28 14.65 4.77
C ARG A 152 11.10 15.96 5.51
N GLU A 153 10.33 16.89 4.93
CA GLU A 153 10.12 18.24 5.47
C GLU A 153 9.45 18.23 6.84
N PHE A 154 8.42 17.40 7.03
CA PHE A 154 7.70 17.28 8.31
C PHE A 154 8.20 16.14 9.19
N ASN A 155 9.29 15.47 8.79
CA ASN A 155 9.87 14.32 9.49
C ASN A 155 8.81 13.25 9.80
N LEU A 156 8.03 12.88 8.78
CA LEU A 156 6.99 11.86 8.89
C LEU A 156 7.58 10.46 8.81
N GLU A 157 6.96 9.51 9.52
CA GLU A 157 7.35 8.11 9.53
C GLU A 157 6.43 7.28 8.62
N LEU A 158 7.00 6.58 7.63
CA LEU A 158 6.23 5.66 6.78
C LEU A 158 5.62 4.53 7.61
N ARG A 159 4.52 3.95 7.12
CA ARG A 159 3.87 2.82 7.80
C ARG A 159 4.83 1.63 8.01
N THR A 160 5.66 1.33 7.02
CA THR A 160 6.67 0.26 7.09
C THR A 160 7.69 0.53 8.19
N ASP A 161 8.13 1.78 8.33
CA ASP A 161 9.13 2.18 9.32
C ASP A 161 8.55 2.16 10.74
N TYR A 162 7.30 2.64 10.89
CA TYR A 162 6.55 2.57 12.14
C TYR A 162 6.45 1.11 12.64
N PHE A 163 6.01 0.19 11.79
CA PHE A 163 5.88 -1.22 12.19
C PHE A 163 7.24 -1.88 12.41
N ALA A 164 8.27 -1.56 11.63
CA ALA A 164 9.62 -2.05 11.88
C ALA A 164 10.14 -1.57 13.25
N ARG A 165 9.90 -0.31 13.62
CA ARG A 165 10.24 0.23 14.94
C ARG A 165 9.44 -0.45 16.05
N ALA A 166 8.13 -0.58 15.90
CA ALA A 166 7.27 -1.24 16.87
C ALA A 166 7.68 -2.72 17.09
N ASN A 167 8.02 -3.44 16.03
CA ASN A 167 8.51 -4.81 16.11
C ASN A 167 9.83 -4.92 16.87
N ARG A 168 10.79 -4.00 16.66
CA ARG A 168 12.03 -3.97 17.45
C ARG A 168 11.77 -3.82 18.95
N VAL A 169 10.84 -2.95 19.35
CA VAL A 169 10.43 -2.76 20.75
C VAL A 169 9.79 -4.03 21.30
N ARG A 170 8.84 -4.61 20.56
CA ARG A 170 8.16 -5.86 20.91
C ARG A 170 9.16 -7.01 21.12
N GLU A 171 10.09 -7.19 20.18
CA GLU A 171 11.09 -8.24 20.27
C GLU A 171 12.04 -8.06 21.47
N ALA A 172 12.45 -6.82 21.77
CA ALA A 172 13.27 -6.53 22.95
C ALA A 172 12.53 -6.91 24.25
N ALA A 173 11.24 -6.58 24.34
CA ALA A 173 10.40 -6.96 25.47
C ALA A 173 10.24 -8.49 25.58
N LEU A 174 10.05 -9.20 24.47
CA LEU A 174 9.98 -10.66 24.46
C LEU A 174 11.28 -11.33 24.89
N ARG A 175 12.43 -10.81 24.47
CA ARG A 175 13.76 -11.30 24.91
C ARG A 175 14.01 -11.02 26.40
N GLY A 176 13.56 -9.88 26.91
CA GLY A 176 13.63 -9.53 28.34
C GLY A 176 12.60 -10.24 29.23
N GLY A 177 11.56 -10.84 28.64
CA GLY A 177 10.47 -11.54 29.33
C GLY A 177 10.72 -13.02 29.65
N VAL A 178 11.86 -13.61 29.25
CA VAL A 178 12.26 -14.96 29.67
C VAL A 178 12.92 -14.89 31.07
N SER A 179 12.14 -14.50 32.07
CA SER A 179 12.42 -14.79 33.49
C SER A 179 11.11 -14.75 34.29
N VAL A 180 10.27 -15.77 34.09
CA VAL A 180 9.22 -16.10 35.07
C VAL A 180 9.54 -17.47 35.64
N SER A 181 9.98 -17.41 36.89
CA SER A 181 10.35 -18.46 37.83
C SER A 181 9.62 -19.80 37.67
N ALA A 182 10.39 -20.86 37.40
CA ALA A 182 10.13 -22.18 37.95
C ALA A 182 10.55 -22.16 39.43
N ALA A 183 9.69 -21.65 40.30
CA ALA A 183 9.80 -21.80 41.75
C ALA A 183 8.42 -21.54 42.39
N ALA A 184 7.58 -22.56 42.38
CA ALA A 184 6.61 -22.76 43.45
C ALA A 184 6.62 -24.26 43.74
N SER A 185 7.13 -24.54 44.94
CA SER A 185 7.24 -25.85 45.59
C SER A 185 5.87 -26.37 45.98
#